data_AF-A0A267DS69-F1
#
_entry.id   AF-A0A267DS69-F1
#
_cell.length_a   1.000
_cell.length_b   1.000
_cell.length_c   1.000
_cell.angle_alpha   90.00
_cell.angle_beta   90.00
_cell.angle_gamma   90.00
#
_symmetry.space_group_name_H-M   'P 1'
#
loop_
_entity.id
_entity.type
_entity.pdbx_description
1 polymer ?
#
loop_
_entity_poly.entity_id
_entity_poly.type
_entity_poly.pdbx_seq_one_letter_code
_entity_poly.pdbx_strand_id
1 'polypeptide(L)'
;ATTNEAPDTVTIADGISKRVVSAAPDSGSASSPPSYPTESHFAFDFVVRVAATGAVLDDSRLHPKRPVSLYSGRGFQIGFWETCLETMRPGEVSEFAVEPEQLGLFPVQYRKLRDYLLDRKSAHCCGMAGVRDGGGLGYADLDDLLAKPQRLLFEFHLREAKLPHEFRKETWIMRPEEKRAALPQLRQEGNDLYKAGKTADAAARYTEALAMLEDLAAMERPQDTKWLELDKAKVPFLLNLAQCQLLLGDNYQTIRLCTEALSREPDNVKAVYRRAKAHAAVWDVAEAKQDFSRAAQLDPGLAAACDAAVRDLTDKVRERERLEKEQLRGKLIAGE
;
A
#
# COMPACT_ATOMS: atom_id res chain seq x y z
N ALA A 1 40.44 -35.62 16.07
CA ALA A 1 39.44 -35.00 16.94
C ALA A 1 39.49 -33.50 16.71
N THR A 2 38.73 -33.03 15.73
CA THR A 2 38.55 -31.59 15.46
C THR A 2 37.53 -31.08 16.46
N THR A 3 38.01 -30.30 17.43
CA THR A 3 37.18 -29.51 18.35
C THR A 3 36.32 -28.56 17.52
N ASN A 4 35.04 -28.90 17.41
CA ASN A 4 34.01 -28.03 16.85
C ASN A 4 33.76 -26.94 17.89
N GLU A 5 34.47 -25.81 17.76
CA GLU A 5 34.23 -24.62 18.59
C GLU A 5 32.76 -24.22 18.44
N ALA A 6 32.03 -24.22 19.55
CA ALA A 6 30.69 -23.66 19.59
C ALA A 6 30.78 -22.19 19.17
N PRO A 7 29.92 -21.68 18.27
CA PRO A 7 29.98 -20.28 17.87
C PRO A 7 29.83 -19.39 19.11
N ASP A 8 30.82 -18.50 19.31
CA ASP A 8 30.89 -17.59 20.44
C ASP A 8 29.59 -16.79 20.57
N THR A 9 28.93 -16.92 21.72
CA THR A 9 27.74 -16.12 22.05
C THR A 9 28.19 -14.72 22.43
N VAL A 10 27.65 -13.70 21.77
CA VAL A 10 28.03 -12.29 21.96
C VAL A 10 26.87 -11.52 22.55
N THR A 11 27.11 -10.77 23.63
CA THR A 11 26.13 -9.82 24.17
C THR A 11 26.03 -8.60 23.26
N ILE A 12 24.83 -8.31 22.74
CA ILE A 12 24.60 -7.19 21.81
C ILE A 12 23.87 -6.01 22.45
N ALA A 13 23.14 -6.25 23.54
CA ALA A 13 22.47 -5.24 24.34
C ALA A 13 22.18 -5.81 25.74
N ASP A 14 21.72 -4.98 26.66
CA ASP A 14 21.36 -5.41 28.01
C ASP A 14 20.27 -6.49 27.98
N GLY A 15 20.53 -7.65 28.60
CA GLY A 15 19.64 -8.81 28.57
C GLY A 15 19.48 -9.49 27.20
N ILE A 16 20.31 -9.19 26.19
CA ILE A 16 20.21 -9.77 24.84
C ILE A 16 21.57 -10.29 24.36
N SER A 17 21.59 -11.58 24.05
CA SER A 17 22.76 -12.26 23.49
C SER A 17 22.46 -12.88 22.14
N LYS A 18 23.43 -12.87 21.24
CA LYS A 18 23.36 -13.38 19.88
C LYS A 18 24.28 -14.58 19.72
N ARG A 19 23.80 -15.60 19.01
CA ARG A 19 24.60 -16.72 18.51
C ARG A 19 24.32 -16.92 17.02
N VAL A 20 25.36 -16.86 16.18
CA VAL A 20 25.20 -17.14 14.74
C VAL A 20 25.03 -18.64 14.55
N VAL A 21 23.91 -19.04 13.93
CA VAL A 21 23.56 -20.44 13.64
C VAL A 21 24.07 -20.83 12.26
N SER A 22 23.90 -19.94 11.27
CA SER A 22 24.43 -20.09 9.92
C SER A 22 24.94 -18.74 9.43
N ALA A 23 26.20 -18.68 9.00
CA ALA A 23 26.78 -17.48 8.41
C ALA A 23 26.20 -17.20 7.01
N ALA A 24 26.27 -15.94 6.57
CA ALA A 24 25.87 -15.54 5.23
C ALA A 24 26.82 -16.13 4.16
N PRO A 25 26.33 -16.48 2.95
CA PRO A 25 27.14 -17.15 1.92
C PRO A 25 28.43 -16.41 1.51
N ASP A 26 28.41 -15.06 1.55
CA ASP A 26 29.50 -14.21 1.07
C ASP A 26 30.36 -13.61 2.19
N SER A 27 30.24 -14.09 3.43
CA SER A 27 31.07 -13.60 4.54
C SER A 27 32.46 -14.22 4.49
N GLY A 28 33.33 -13.71 3.60
CA GLY A 28 34.76 -13.66 3.90
C GLY A 28 35.00 -13.00 5.26
N SER A 29 36.17 -13.21 5.88
CA SER A 29 36.52 -12.95 7.29
C SER A 29 36.41 -11.49 7.81
N ALA A 30 35.36 -10.74 7.46
CA ALA A 30 35.07 -9.39 7.91
C ALA A 30 34.27 -9.43 9.22
N SER A 31 34.86 -8.89 10.29
CA SER A 31 34.43 -9.04 11.68
C SER A 31 33.30 -8.11 12.13
N SER A 32 32.61 -7.40 11.23
CA SER A 32 31.47 -6.54 11.61
C SER A 32 30.34 -6.53 10.57
N PRO A 33 29.07 -6.62 11.00
CA PRO A 33 27.91 -6.53 10.12
C PRO A 33 27.85 -5.16 9.40
N PRO A 34 27.11 -5.05 8.28
CA PRO A 34 26.91 -3.78 7.58
C PRO A 34 26.28 -2.76 8.54
N SER A 35 26.70 -1.49 8.44
CA SER A 35 25.97 -0.42 9.13
C SER A 35 24.69 -0.12 8.36
N TYR A 36 23.55 -0.40 8.98
CA TYR A 36 22.23 -0.07 8.44
C TYR A 36 21.81 1.32 8.92
N PRO A 37 21.62 2.31 8.02
CA PRO A 37 21.07 3.60 8.40
C PRO A 37 19.61 3.44 8.85
N THR A 38 19.11 4.44 9.58
CA THR A 38 17.69 4.58 9.93
C THR A 38 16.84 4.45 8.66
N GLU A 39 15.69 3.77 8.79
CA GLU A 39 14.75 3.46 7.71
C GLU A 39 15.21 2.40 6.70
N SER A 40 16.23 1.61 7.04
CA SER A 40 16.57 0.39 6.30
C SER A 40 15.42 -0.62 6.40
N HIS A 41 15.16 -1.34 5.32
CA HIS A 41 14.14 -2.39 5.25
C HIS A 41 14.78 -3.75 5.49
N PHE A 42 14.21 -4.54 6.39
CA PHE A 42 14.59 -5.91 6.66
C PHE A 42 13.44 -6.84 6.30
N ALA A 43 13.71 -7.82 5.44
CA ALA A 43 12.81 -8.93 5.15
C ALA A 43 13.37 -10.20 5.78
N PHE A 44 12.65 -10.79 6.72
CA PHE A 44 13.15 -11.93 7.51
C PHE A 44 12.03 -12.90 7.88
N ASP A 45 12.40 -14.12 8.24
CA ASP A 45 11.54 -15.05 8.97
C ASP A 45 12.04 -15.20 10.40
N PHE A 46 11.16 -15.64 11.30
CA PHE A 46 11.53 -15.90 12.68
C PHE A 46 10.88 -17.17 13.24
N VAL A 47 11.54 -17.76 14.23
CA VAL A 47 10.97 -18.76 15.13
C VAL A 47 11.19 -18.31 16.56
N VAL A 48 10.13 -18.31 17.38
CA VAL A 48 10.20 -17.98 18.80
C VAL A 48 10.05 -19.26 19.61
N ARG A 49 10.97 -19.50 20.55
CA ARG A 49 10.94 -20.66 21.45
C ARG A 49 11.07 -20.25 22.91
N VAL A 50 10.47 -21.03 23.80
CA VAL A 50 10.73 -20.94 25.23
C VAL A 50 12.07 -21.58 25.54
N ALA A 51 13.00 -20.85 26.15
CA ALA A 51 14.37 -21.34 26.38
C ALA A 51 14.41 -22.58 27.29
N ALA A 52 13.56 -22.62 28.32
CA ALA A 52 13.55 -23.70 29.31
C ALA A 52 13.05 -25.04 28.75
N THR A 53 12.13 -25.02 27.79
CA THR A 53 11.44 -26.24 27.29
C THR A 53 11.72 -26.54 25.82
N GLY A 54 12.24 -25.57 25.06
CA GLY A 54 12.39 -25.65 23.61
C GLY A 54 11.05 -25.57 22.84
N ALA A 55 9.92 -25.40 23.53
CA ALA A 55 8.60 -25.32 22.92
C ALA A 55 8.52 -24.11 21.98
N VAL A 56 7.98 -24.33 20.78
CA VAL A 56 7.77 -23.27 19.78
C VAL A 56 6.54 -22.46 20.16
N LEU A 57 6.74 -21.16 20.38
CA LEU A 57 5.66 -20.19 20.55
C LEU A 57 5.10 -19.77 19.20
N ASP A 58 5.97 -19.49 18.23
CA ASP A 58 5.55 -19.10 16.89
C ASP A 58 6.64 -19.36 15.84
N ASP A 59 6.22 -19.51 14.60
CA ASP A 59 7.08 -19.72 13.44
C ASP A 59 6.50 -18.97 12.24
N SER A 60 7.10 -17.83 11.89
CA SER A 60 6.61 -16.94 10.82
C SER A 60 6.52 -17.62 9.46
N ARG A 61 7.27 -18.70 9.24
CA ARG A 61 7.30 -19.43 7.96
C ARG A 61 5.97 -20.13 7.68
N LEU A 62 5.17 -20.38 8.73
CA LEU A 62 3.84 -20.97 8.64
C LEU A 62 2.74 -19.93 8.38
N HIS A 63 3.05 -18.64 8.40
CA HIS A 63 2.07 -17.56 8.22
C HIS A 63 1.84 -17.22 6.74
N PRO A 64 0.67 -16.69 6.38
CA PRO A 64 0.39 -16.22 5.02
C PRO A 64 1.22 -14.99 4.65
N LYS A 65 1.49 -14.07 5.59
CA LYS A 65 2.24 -12.83 5.35
C LYS A 65 3.74 -12.98 5.63
N ARG A 66 4.42 -13.75 4.79
CA ARG A 66 5.88 -13.94 4.83
C ARG A 66 6.56 -13.46 3.54
N PRO A 67 7.82 -12.99 3.57
CA PRO A 67 8.62 -12.75 4.78
C PRO A 67 8.09 -11.54 5.57
N VAL A 68 8.41 -11.51 6.87
CA VAL A 68 8.07 -10.41 7.76
C VAL A 68 8.92 -9.20 7.39
N SER A 69 8.28 -8.03 7.28
CA SER A 69 8.95 -6.77 6.93
C SER A 69 9.07 -5.85 8.14
N LEU A 70 10.26 -5.34 8.39
CA LEU A 70 10.56 -4.34 9.42
C LEU A 70 11.35 -3.18 8.81
N TYR A 71 11.09 -1.96 9.28
CA TYR A 71 11.81 -0.76 8.88
C TYR A 71 12.45 -0.12 10.12
N SER A 72 13.77 0.07 10.13
CA SER A 72 14.47 0.65 11.28
C SER A 72 14.07 2.10 11.55
N GLY A 73 14.18 2.54 12.80
CA GLY A 73 14.02 3.93 13.21
C GLY A 73 12.59 4.44 13.29
N ARG A 74 11.61 3.53 13.21
CA ARG A 74 10.18 3.86 13.23
C ARG A 74 9.51 3.59 14.56
N GLY A 75 10.29 3.18 15.56
CA GLY A 75 9.73 2.79 16.86
C GLY A 75 8.81 1.60 16.71
N PHE A 76 9.32 0.52 16.10
CA PHE A 76 8.59 -0.75 16.06
C PHE A 76 8.15 -1.13 17.48
N GLN A 77 6.96 -1.69 17.63
CA GLN A 77 6.42 -1.96 18.96
C GLN A 77 7.36 -2.85 19.77
N ILE A 78 8.04 -3.80 19.12
CA ILE A 78 9.01 -4.70 19.75
C ILE A 78 10.44 -4.18 19.50
N GLY A 79 10.86 -3.19 20.27
CA GLY A 79 12.10 -2.43 20.01
C GLY A 79 13.37 -3.27 19.84
N PHE A 80 13.51 -4.38 20.58
CA PHE A 80 14.72 -5.20 20.51
C PHE A 80 14.90 -5.96 19.18
N TRP A 81 13.85 -6.13 18.38
CA TRP A 81 13.95 -6.79 17.08
C TRP A 81 14.85 -6.00 16.13
N GLU A 82 14.77 -4.67 16.18
CA GLU A 82 15.63 -3.78 15.40
C GLU A 82 17.10 -3.98 15.77
N THR A 83 17.41 -3.93 17.08
CA THR A 83 18.76 -4.19 17.60
C THR A 83 19.31 -5.56 17.18
N CYS A 84 18.45 -6.59 17.13
CA CYS A 84 18.86 -7.92 16.68
C CYS A 84 19.18 -7.93 15.17
N LEU A 85 18.26 -7.43 14.34
CA LEU A 85 18.38 -7.46 12.87
C LEU A 85 19.55 -6.61 12.36
N GLU A 86 19.84 -5.47 13.01
CA GLU A 86 20.97 -4.60 12.65
C GLU A 86 22.33 -5.28 12.83
N THR A 87 22.41 -6.33 13.64
CA THR A 87 23.65 -7.10 13.82
C THR A 87 23.83 -8.20 12.77
N MET A 88 22.82 -8.47 11.92
CA MET A 88 22.81 -9.60 10.99
C MET A 88 23.24 -9.20 9.58
N ARG A 89 23.73 -10.18 8.82
CA ARG A 89 23.96 -10.08 7.36
C ARG A 89 22.78 -10.68 6.58
N PRO A 90 22.46 -10.18 5.37
CA PRO A 90 21.54 -10.88 4.48
C PRO A 90 22.02 -12.31 4.21
N GLY A 91 21.12 -13.29 4.34
CA GLY A 91 21.41 -14.72 4.27
C GLY A 91 21.87 -15.35 5.59
N GLU A 92 22.08 -14.57 6.65
CA GLU A 92 22.46 -15.08 7.98
C GLU A 92 21.26 -15.64 8.74
N VAL A 93 21.49 -16.72 9.49
CA VAL A 93 20.59 -17.23 10.51
C VAL A 93 21.24 -17.06 11.87
N SER A 94 20.56 -16.35 12.78
CA SER A 94 21.05 -16.09 14.14
C SER A 94 19.98 -16.34 15.17
N GLU A 95 20.38 -16.91 16.30
CA GLU A 95 19.54 -17.08 17.49
C GLU A 95 19.86 -15.98 18.49
N PHE A 96 18.83 -15.29 18.97
CA PHE A 96 18.91 -14.27 20.00
C PHE A 96 18.23 -14.77 21.26
N ALA A 97 19.00 -14.86 22.34
CA ALA A 97 18.47 -15.13 23.67
C ALA A 97 18.15 -13.81 24.37
N VAL A 98 16.88 -13.64 24.73
CA VAL A 98 16.35 -12.42 25.35
C VAL A 98 15.83 -12.76 26.75
N GLU A 99 16.39 -12.08 27.74
CA GLU A 99 16.04 -12.28 29.15
C GLU A 99 14.67 -11.67 29.49
N PRO A 100 13.96 -12.20 30.51
CA PRO A 100 12.59 -11.79 30.85
C PRO A 100 12.41 -10.29 31.07
N GLU A 101 13.44 -9.59 31.56
CA GLU A 101 13.42 -8.15 31.85
C GLU A 101 13.17 -7.32 30.58
N GLN A 102 13.61 -7.80 29.41
CA GLN A 102 13.40 -7.14 28.12
C GLN A 102 12.06 -7.51 27.47
N LEU A 103 11.32 -8.48 28.02
CA LEU A 103 10.10 -9.04 27.45
C LEU A 103 8.81 -8.52 28.09
N GLY A 104 8.87 -7.57 29.02
CA GLY A 104 7.70 -7.15 29.81
C GLY A 104 6.47 -6.73 28.98
N LEU A 105 6.66 -6.00 27.88
CA LEU A 105 5.57 -5.60 26.96
C LEU A 105 5.43 -6.51 25.74
N PHE A 106 6.34 -7.48 25.56
CA PHE A 106 6.39 -8.34 24.39
C PHE A 106 5.07 -9.08 24.12
N PRO A 107 4.41 -9.75 25.09
CA PRO A 107 3.15 -10.46 24.82
C PRO A 107 2.06 -9.55 24.23
N VAL A 108 1.92 -8.34 24.76
CA VAL A 108 0.89 -7.37 24.34
C VAL A 108 1.20 -6.80 22.95
N GLN A 109 2.46 -6.47 22.70
CA GLN A 109 2.91 -5.93 21.41
C GLN A 109 2.89 -7.00 20.32
N TYR A 110 3.38 -8.20 20.65
CA TYR A 110 3.45 -9.33 19.74
C TYR A 110 2.07 -9.84 19.33
N ARG A 111 1.06 -9.79 20.22
CA ARG A 111 -0.33 -10.10 19.85
C ARG A 111 -0.78 -9.37 18.59
N LYS A 112 -0.54 -8.05 18.51
CA LYS A 112 -0.98 -7.23 17.37
C LYS A 112 -0.27 -7.64 16.09
N LEU A 113 1.03 -7.90 16.17
CA LEU A 113 1.81 -8.39 15.05
C LEU A 113 1.32 -9.78 14.61
N ARG A 114 1.08 -10.69 15.56
CA ARG A 114 0.61 -12.06 15.31
C ARG A 114 -0.77 -12.07 14.64
N ASP A 115 -1.70 -11.24 15.10
CA ASP A 115 -3.01 -11.07 14.47
C ASP A 115 -2.88 -10.60 13.01
N TYR A 116 -2.00 -9.62 12.76
CA TYR A 116 -1.71 -9.15 11.40
C TYR A 116 -1.12 -10.25 10.52
N LEU A 117 -0.12 -10.99 11.02
CA LEU A 117 0.57 -12.06 10.29
C LEU A 117 -0.37 -13.23 9.93
N LEU A 118 -1.33 -13.54 10.81
CA LEU A 118 -2.33 -14.60 10.61
C LEU A 118 -3.60 -14.16 9.86
N ASP A 119 -3.70 -12.91 9.42
CA ASP A 119 -4.93 -12.33 8.85
C ASP A 119 -6.18 -12.46 9.76
N ARG A 120 -5.97 -12.48 11.08
CA ARG A 120 -7.08 -12.47 12.04
C ARG A 120 -7.58 -11.04 12.16
N LYS A 121 -8.89 -10.84 11.94
CA LYS A 121 -9.54 -9.58 12.30
C LYS A 121 -9.37 -9.39 13.81
N SER A 122 -8.65 -8.33 14.20
CA SER A 122 -8.49 -7.95 15.60
C SER A 122 -9.86 -7.89 16.27
N ALA A 123 -10.16 -8.84 17.15
CA ALA A 123 -11.32 -8.72 18.00
C ALA A 123 -11.16 -7.42 18.82
N HIS A 124 -12.14 -6.52 18.73
CA HIS A 124 -12.21 -5.30 19.52
C HIS A 124 -12.33 -5.66 21.02
N CYS A 125 -11.21 -6.02 21.65
CA CYS A 125 -11.07 -5.94 23.10
C CYS A 125 -10.41 -4.60 23.39
N CYS A 126 -11.25 -3.58 23.61
CA CYS A 126 -10.81 -2.25 24.00
C CYS A 126 -10.05 -2.29 25.34
N GLY A 127 -8.79 -1.87 25.30
CA GLY A 127 -8.02 -1.39 26.46
C GLY A 127 -7.59 -2.45 27.47
N MET A 128 -6.64 -2.07 28.33
CA MET A 128 -6.17 -2.85 29.48
C MET A 128 -7.27 -3.25 30.49
N ALA A 129 -8.53 -2.87 30.25
CA ALA A 129 -9.69 -3.26 31.04
C ALA A 129 -10.08 -4.74 30.84
N GLY A 130 -9.92 -5.30 29.63
CA GLY A 130 -10.30 -6.69 29.35
C GLY A 130 -9.44 -7.75 30.07
N VAL A 131 -8.18 -7.42 30.33
CA VAL A 131 -7.23 -8.29 31.05
C VAL A 131 -7.63 -8.47 32.53
N ARG A 132 -8.41 -7.54 33.10
CA ARG A 132 -8.87 -7.59 34.49
C ARG A 132 -10.14 -8.42 34.70
N ASP A 133 -10.96 -8.61 33.66
CA ASP A 133 -12.24 -9.36 33.72
C ASP A 133 -12.12 -10.80 33.17
N GLY A 134 -10.91 -11.36 33.11
CA GLY A 134 -10.68 -12.76 32.68
C GLY A 134 -10.62 -12.97 31.16
N GLY A 135 -10.62 -11.89 30.36
CA GLY A 135 -10.35 -11.95 28.93
C GLY A 135 -8.86 -11.73 28.66
N GLY A 136 -8.10 -12.82 28.53
CA GLY A 136 -6.68 -12.76 28.15
C GLY A 136 -6.42 -12.12 26.78
N LEU A 137 -5.19 -12.20 26.31
CA LEU A 137 -4.71 -11.71 25.03
C LEU A 137 -5.31 -12.45 23.83
N GLY A 138 -6.09 -13.52 24.07
CA GLY A 138 -6.69 -14.36 23.03
C GLY A 138 -5.73 -15.43 22.49
N TYR A 139 -4.60 -15.60 23.17
CA TYR A 139 -3.52 -16.52 22.88
C TYR A 139 -3.00 -17.06 24.21
N ALA A 140 -3.32 -18.32 24.53
CA ALA A 140 -3.00 -18.92 25.83
C ALA A 140 -1.50 -18.89 26.12
N ASP A 141 -0.66 -19.06 25.10
CA ASP A 141 0.78 -18.98 25.19
C ASP A 141 1.30 -17.57 25.53
N LEU A 142 0.65 -16.52 25.00
CA LEU A 142 0.96 -15.13 25.35
C LEU A 142 0.42 -14.74 26.73
N ASP A 143 -0.72 -15.29 27.13
CA ASP A 143 -1.29 -15.13 28.48
C ASP A 143 -0.38 -15.76 29.54
N ASP A 144 0.10 -16.98 29.27
CA ASP A 144 1.07 -17.66 30.13
C ASP A 144 2.38 -16.87 30.23
N LEU A 145 2.87 -16.32 29.12
CA LEU A 145 4.08 -15.51 29.12
C LEU A 145 3.91 -14.18 29.87
N LEU A 146 2.72 -13.57 29.81
CA LEU A 146 2.38 -12.37 30.58
C LEU A 146 2.30 -12.67 32.08
N ALA A 147 1.76 -13.82 32.47
CA ALA A 147 1.66 -14.25 33.85
C ALA A 147 3.01 -14.72 34.42
N LYS A 148 3.84 -15.35 33.58
CA LYS A 148 5.14 -15.92 33.94
C LYS A 148 6.19 -15.54 32.88
N PRO A 149 6.80 -14.35 33.00
CA PRO A 149 7.89 -13.94 32.14
C PRO A 149 9.03 -14.97 32.18
N GLN A 150 9.48 -15.40 31.01
CA GLN A 150 10.52 -16.41 30.86
C GLN A 150 11.42 -16.06 29.67
N ARG A 151 12.66 -16.52 29.72
CA ARG A 151 13.65 -16.28 28.67
C ARG A 151 13.18 -16.91 27.36
N LEU A 152 13.27 -16.15 26.28
CA LEU A 152 12.89 -16.59 24.93
C LEU A 152 14.10 -16.64 24.01
N LEU A 153 14.04 -17.56 23.05
CA LEU A 153 14.99 -17.70 21.95
C LEU A 153 14.30 -17.28 20.65
N PHE A 154 14.85 -16.28 19.98
CA PHE A 154 14.39 -15.77 18.69
C PHE A 154 15.39 -16.19 17.62
N GLU A 155 15.02 -17.16 16.78
CA GLU A 155 15.82 -17.54 15.62
C GLU A 155 15.36 -16.70 14.42
N PHE A 156 16.18 -15.75 13.97
CA PHE A 156 15.91 -14.93 12.80
C PHE A 156 16.65 -15.45 11.57
N HIS A 157 15.95 -15.46 10.46
CA HIS A 157 16.45 -15.80 9.12
C HIS A 157 16.39 -14.53 8.29
N LEU A 158 17.47 -13.74 8.29
CA LEU A 158 17.48 -12.48 7.55
C LEU A 158 17.63 -12.80 6.06
N ARG A 159 16.57 -12.59 5.27
CA ARG A 159 16.59 -12.88 3.84
C ARG A 159 17.22 -11.75 3.05
N GLU A 160 16.80 -10.52 3.35
CA GLU A 160 17.18 -9.33 2.61
C GLU A 160 17.22 -8.13 3.54
N ALA A 161 18.20 -7.26 3.34
CA ALA A 161 18.24 -5.95 3.97
C ALA A 161 18.52 -4.90 2.88
N LYS A 162 17.63 -3.92 2.72
CA LYS A 162 17.78 -2.84 1.74
C LYS A 162 18.01 -1.51 2.43
N LEU A 163 18.96 -0.75 1.91
CA LEU A 163 19.23 0.61 2.35
C LEU A 163 18.12 1.57 1.85
N PRO A 164 17.83 2.68 2.54
CA PRO A 164 16.75 3.60 2.18
C PRO A 164 16.75 4.12 0.73
N HIS A 165 17.92 4.12 0.07
CA HIS A 165 18.07 4.57 -1.31
C HIS A 165 17.93 3.44 -2.35
N GLU A 166 17.95 2.18 -1.93
CA GLU A 166 17.86 1.00 -2.80
C GLU A 166 16.42 0.59 -3.10
N PHE A 167 15.45 1.17 -2.39
CA PHE A 167 14.04 0.87 -2.59
C PHE A 167 13.18 2.13 -2.53
N ARG A 168 12.07 2.09 -3.26
CA ARG A 168 11.01 3.07 -3.13
C ARG A 168 10.17 2.69 -1.92
N LYS A 169 10.13 3.58 -0.92
CA LYS A 169 9.29 3.41 0.27
C LYS A 169 7.82 3.26 -0.14
N GLU A 170 7.12 2.30 0.44
CA GLU A 170 5.68 2.15 0.22
C GLU A 170 4.91 3.32 0.82
N THR A 171 3.76 3.68 0.25
CA THR A 171 2.99 4.86 0.66
C THR A 171 2.65 4.87 2.16
N TRP A 172 2.37 3.72 2.77
CA TRP A 172 2.00 3.63 4.19
C TRP A 172 3.16 3.87 5.15
N ILE A 173 4.40 3.70 4.70
CA ILE A 173 5.59 4.06 5.49
C ILE A 173 6.06 5.49 5.22
N MET A 174 5.63 6.18 4.17
CA MET A 174 6.15 7.53 3.96
C MET A 174 5.63 8.50 5.03
N ARG A 175 6.53 9.33 5.59
CA ARG A 175 6.15 10.45 6.46
C ARG A 175 5.38 11.51 5.65
N PRO A 176 4.57 12.37 6.28
CA PRO A 176 3.80 13.38 5.55
C PRO A 176 4.67 14.30 4.69
N GLU A 177 5.86 14.66 5.16
CA GLU A 177 6.81 15.50 4.43
C GLU A 177 7.36 14.77 3.19
N GLU A 178 7.66 13.48 3.33
CA GLU A 178 8.15 12.63 2.24
C GLU A 178 7.07 12.44 1.17
N LYS A 179 5.81 12.20 1.58
CA LYS A 179 4.67 12.12 0.67
C LYS A 179 4.55 13.40 -0.15
N ARG A 180 4.61 14.57 0.50
CA ARG A 180 4.57 15.88 -0.17
C ARG A 180 5.72 16.06 -1.16
N ALA A 181 6.93 15.67 -0.79
CA ALA A 181 8.11 15.77 -1.65
C ALA A 181 8.06 14.82 -2.87
N ALA A 182 7.36 13.69 -2.76
CA ALA A 182 7.21 12.73 -3.85
C ALA A 182 6.17 13.14 -4.90
N LEU A 183 5.16 13.95 -4.56
CA LEU A 183 4.08 14.32 -5.49
C LEU A 183 4.59 14.96 -6.81
N PRO A 184 5.54 15.91 -6.81
CA PRO A 184 6.08 16.46 -8.05
C PRO A 184 6.81 15.41 -8.91
N GLN A 185 7.57 14.51 -8.27
CA GLN A 185 8.29 13.43 -8.95
C GLN A 185 7.32 12.44 -9.58
N LEU A 186 6.31 12.01 -8.83
CA LEU A 186 5.23 11.14 -9.31
C LEU A 186 4.50 11.73 -10.51
N ARG A 187 4.21 13.04 -10.47
CA ARG A 187 3.60 13.74 -11.60
C ARG A 187 4.50 13.70 -12.83
N GLN A 188 5.80 13.94 -12.66
CA GLN A 188 6.76 13.92 -13.75
C GLN A 188 6.92 12.51 -14.35
N GLU A 189 7.10 11.49 -13.51
CA GLU A 189 7.17 10.08 -13.91
C GLU A 189 5.92 9.66 -14.69
N GLY A 190 4.73 9.98 -14.17
CA GLY A 190 3.48 9.70 -14.86
C GLY A 190 3.38 10.40 -16.22
N ASN A 191 3.82 11.66 -16.31
CA ASN A 191 3.82 12.40 -17.58
C ASN A 191 4.79 11.79 -18.61
N ASP A 192 5.96 11.35 -18.17
CA ASP A 192 6.98 10.78 -19.05
C ASP A 192 6.58 9.39 -19.54
N LEU A 193 6.01 8.56 -18.66
CA LEU A 193 5.41 7.28 -19.04
C LEU A 193 4.26 7.45 -20.03
N TYR A 194 3.40 8.45 -19.80
CA TYR A 194 2.31 8.78 -20.72
C TYR A 194 2.82 9.17 -22.11
N LYS A 195 3.85 10.04 -22.17
CA LYS A 195 4.49 10.44 -23.45
C LYS A 195 5.17 9.26 -24.15
N ALA A 196 5.68 8.30 -23.38
CA ALA A 196 6.27 7.07 -23.91
C ALA A 196 5.22 6.03 -24.36
N GLY A 197 3.92 6.34 -24.29
CA GLY A 197 2.83 5.43 -24.65
C GLY A 197 2.54 4.33 -23.62
N LYS A 198 3.22 4.36 -22.47
CA LYS A 198 3.02 3.41 -21.37
C LYS A 198 1.85 3.87 -20.48
N THR A 199 0.65 3.86 -21.04
CA THR A 199 -0.53 4.45 -20.42
C THR A 199 -0.93 3.78 -19.10
N ALA A 200 -0.80 2.45 -19.00
CA ALA A 200 -1.11 1.71 -17.77
C ALA A 200 -0.14 2.06 -16.63
N ASP A 201 1.16 2.14 -16.93
CA ASP A 201 2.18 2.52 -15.95
C ASP A 201 2.00 3.98 -15.50
N ALA A 202 1.66 4.87 -16.42
CA ALA A 202 1.32 6.26 -16.10
C ALA A 202 0.10 6.34 -15.17
N ALA A 203 -0.95 5.57 -15.45
CA ALA A 203 -2.12 5.48 -14.59
C ALA A 203 -1.75 5.03 -13.17
N ALA A 204 -0.87 4.04 -13.03
CA ALA A 204 -0.41 3.57 -11.73
C ALA A 204 0.28 4.68 -10.91
N ARG A 205 1.14 5.49 -11.55
CA ARG A 205 1.82 6.63 -10.90
C ARG A 205 0.83 7.71 -10.44
N TYR A 206 -0.17 8.04 -11.26
CA TYR A 206 -1.19 9.04 -10.85
C TYR A 206 -2.09 8.52 -9.72
N THR A 207 -2.45 7.23 -9.73
CA THR A 207 -3.19 6.60 -8.63
C THR A 207 -2.39 6.63 -7.33
N GLU A 208 -1.09 6.34 -7.40
CA GLU A 208 -0.20 6.41 -6.24
C GLU A 208 -0.13 7.82 -5.64
N ALA A 209 -0.06 8.86 -6.48
CA ALA A 209 -0.10 10.25 -6.04
C ALA A 209 -1.45 10.65 -5.39
N LEU A 210 -2.57 10.16 -5.92
CA LEU A 210 -3.89 10.41 -5.35
C LEU A 210 -4.02 9.77 -3.96
N ALA A 211 -3.54 8.53 -3.78
CA ALA A 211 -3.52 7.86 -2.48
C ALA A 211 -2.68 8.65 -1.46
N MET A 212 -1.51 9.17 -1.87
CA MET A 212 -0.70 10.05 -1.00
C MET A 212 -1.44 11.32 -0.60
N LEU A 213 -2.17 11.96 -1.51
CA LEU A 213 -2.96 13.15 -1.22
C LEU A 213 -4.14 12.85 -0.29
N GLU A 214 -4.78 11.69 -0.43
CA GLU A 214 -5.84 11.23 0.48
C GLU A 214 -5.31 11.02 1.89
N ASP A 215 -4.18 10.33 2.04
CA ASP A 215 -3.55 10.11 3.34
C ASP A 215 -3.17 11.43 4.01
N LEU A 216 -2.62 12.38 3.25
CA LEU A 216 -2.27 13.70 3.76
C LEU A 216 -3.52 14.48 4.19
N ALA A 217 -4.58 14.44 3.38
CA ALA A 217 -5.83 15.13 3.70
C ALA A 217 -6.52 14.53 4.92
N ALA A 218 -6.40 13.22 5.16
CA ALA A 218 -6.97 12.54 6.33
C ALA A 218 -6.34 13.00 7.66
N MET A 219 -5.14 13.60 7.63
CA MET A 219 -4.46 14.16 8.80
C MET A 219 -4.89 15.59 9.12
N GLU A 220 -5.56 16.27 8.18
CA GLU A 220 -6.00 17.65 8.32
C GLU A 220 -7.50 17.70 8.65
N ARG A 221 -7.94 18.79 9.29
CA ARG A 221 -9.37 18.98 9.57
C ARG A 221 -10.11 19.27 8.26
N PRO A 222 -11.25 18.58 7.99
CA PRO A 222 -12.06 18.90 6.81
C PRO A 222 -12.41 20.39 6.75
N GLN A 223 -12.34 20.97 5.56
CA GLN A 223 -12.59 22.40 5.28
C GLN A 223 -11.55 23.39 5.85
N ASP A 224 -10.51 22.94 6.53
CA ASP A 224 -9.37 23.81 6.86
C ASP A 224 -8.59 24.18 5.59
N THR A 225 -7.85 25.28 5.63
CA THR A 225 -7.09 25.83 4.50
C THR A 225 -6.13 24.80 3.92
N LYS A 226 -5.37 24.10 4.77
CA LYS A 226 -4.44 23.02 4.34
C LYS A 226 -5.17 21.85 3.70
N TRP A 227 -6.32 21.46 4.24
CA TRP A 227 -7.14 20.40 3.68
C TRP A 227 -7.65 20.78 2.30
N LEU A 228 -8.14 22.02 2.13
CA LEU A 228 -8.62 22.54 0.85
C LEU A 228 -7.50 22.64 -0.19
N GLU A 229 -6.28 22.99 0.22
CA GLU A 229 -5.11 22.99 -0.66
C GLU A 229 -4.78 21.57 -1.15
N LEU A 230 -4.77 20.58 -0.25
CA LEU A 230 -4.53 19.18 -0.60
C LEU A 230 -5.65 18.63 -1.49
N ASP A 231 -6.90 18.96 -1.19
CA ASP A 231 -8.05 18.51 -1.98
C ASP A 231 -8.04 19.09 -3.40
N LYS A 232 -7.68 20.38 -3.55
CA LYS A 232 -7.46 21.00 -4.88
C LYS A 232 -6.25 20.41 -5.60
N ALA A 233 -5.18 20.05 -4.89
CA ALA A 233 -3.99 19.45 -5.48
C ALA A 233 -4.27 18.09 -6.16
N LYS A 234 -5.40 17.44 -5.88
CA LYS A 234 -5.84 16.21 -6.56
C LYS A 234 -6.21 16.44 -8.02
N VAL A 235 -6.72 17.62 -8.39
CA VAL A 235 -7.32 17.85 -9.71
C VAL A 235 -6.38 17.51 -10.87
N PRO A 236 -5.11 17.96 -10.92
CA PRO A 236 -4.20 17.58 -12.00
C PRO A 236 -4.00 16.07 -12.14
N PHE A 237 -3.95 15.33 -11.03
CA PHE A 237 -3.78 13.88 -11.03
C PHE A 237 -5.07 13.16 -11.47
N LEU A 238 -6.24 13.62 -11.01
CA LEU A 238 -7.55 13.12 -11.47
C LEU A 238 -7.70 13.27 -12.99
N LEU A 239 -7.34 14.44 -13.53
CA LEU A 239 -7.42 14.70 -14.96
C LEU A 239 -6.47 13.81 -15.76
N ASN A 240 -5.23 13.68 -15.32
CA ASN A 240 -4.24 12.85 -15.99
C ASN A 240 -4.61 11.37 -15.94
N LEU A 241 -5.11 10.89 -14.79
CA LEU A 241 -5.61 9.54 -14.64
C LEU A 241 -6.84 9.30 -15.52
N ALA A 242 -7.80 10.23 -15.55
CA ALA A 242 -8.99 10.13 -16.40
C ALA A 242 -8.61 10.04 -17.89
N GLN A 243 -7.59 10.78 -18.33
CA GLN A 243 -7.06 10.64 -19.69
C GLN A 243 -6.49 9.25 -19.95
N CYS A 244 -5.76 8.67 -19.00
CA CYS A 244 -5.21 7.33 -19.12
C CYS A 244 -6.34 6.30 -19.19
N GLN A 245 -7.33 6.38 -18.32
CA GLN A 245 -8.48 5.46 -18.30
C GLN A 245 -9.30 5.55 -19.59
N LEU A 246 -9.49 6.76 -20.14
CA LEU A 246 -10.17 6.95 -21.41
C LEU A 246 -9.43 6.26 -22.56
N LEU A 247 -8.10 6.30 -22.58
CA LEU A 247 -7.29 5.60 -23.58
C LEU A 247 -7.28 4.07 -23.39
N LEU A 248 -7.40 3.60 -22.16
CA LEU A 248 -7.52 2.18 -21.82
C LEU A 248 -8.94 1.64 -22.05
N GLY A 249 -9.91 2.50 -22.38
CA GLY A 249 -11.31 2.13 -22.61
C GLY A 249 -12.16 1.98 -21.35
N ASP A 250 -11.62 2.31 -20.17
CA ASP A 250 -12.38 2.32 -18.92
C ASP A 250 -13.19 3.62 -18.78
N ASN A 251 -14.31 3.65 -19.51
CA ASN A 251 -15.17 4.82 -19.59
C ASN A 251 -15.89 5.11 -18.27
N TYR A 252 -16.28 4.09 -17.51
CA TYR A 252 -16.94 4.29 -16.20
C TYR A 252 -16.00 4.93 -15.18
N GLN A 253 -14.74 4.47 -15.11
CA GLN A 253 -13.75 5.12 -14.26
C GLN A 253 -13.45 6.54 -14.73
N THR A 254 -13.37 6.78 -16.05
CA THR A 254 -13.18 8.11 -16.61
C THR A 254 -14.30 9.06 -16.17
N ILE A 255 -15.57 8.65 -16.25
CA ILE A 255 -16.73 9.45 -15.80
C ILE A 255 -16.60 9.80 -14.32
N ARG A 256 -16.27 8.82 -13.48
CA ARG A 256 -16.12 9.02 -12.03
C ARG A 256 -15.01 10.03 -11.71
N LEU A 257 -13.82 9.85 -12.30
CA LEU A 257 -12.67 10.72 -12.09
C LEU A 257 -12.91 12.15 -12.59
N CYS A 258 -13.53 12.31 -13.77
CA CYS A 258 -13.87 13.63 -14.29
C CYS A 258 -14.95 14.31 -13.45
N THR A 259 -15.94 13.58 -12.95
CA THR A 259 -16.97 14.12 -12.06
C THR A 259 -16.37 14.59 -10.74
N GLU A 260 -15.43 13.84 -10.19
CA GLU A 260 -14.66 14.25 -9.01
C GLU A 260 -13.81 15.50 -9.27
N ALA A 261 -13.17 15.61 -10.43
CA ALA A 261 -12.44 16.82 -10.80
C ALA A 261 -13.39 18.04 -10.93
N LEU A 262 -14.56 17.85 -11.55
CA LEU A 262 -15.57 18.90 -11.77
C LEU A 262 -16.26 19.36 -10.47
N SER A 263 -16.33 18.51 -9.44
CA SER A 263 -16.84 18.96 -8.13
C SER A 263 -15.92 20.00 -7.47
N ARG A 264 -14.65 20.10 -7.92
CA ARG A 264 -13.65 21.05 -7.44
C ARG A 264 -13.43 22.21 -8.40
N GLU A 265 -13.36 21.89 -9.69
CA GLU A 265 -13.20 22.86 -10.79
C GLU A 265 -14.33 22.67 -11.82
N PRO A 266 -15.53 23.25 -11.60
CA PRO A 266 -16.71 23.03 -12.44
C PRO A 266 -16.52 23.42 -13.92
N ASP A 267 -15.62 24.36 -14.18
CA ASP A 267 -15.35 24.89 -15.52
C ASP A 267 -14.07 24.31 -16.15
N ASN A 268 -13.57 23.19 -15.62
CA ASN A 268 -12.40 22.52 -16.19
C ASN A 268 -12.73 21.86 -17.54
N VAL A 269 -12.39 22.55 -18.63
CA VAL A 269 -12.64 22.12 -20.02
C VAL A 269 -12.18 20.69 -20.29
N LYS A 270 -11.00 20.30 -19.78
CA LYS A 270 -10.45 18.94 -19.98
C LYS A 270 -11.31 17.89 -19.31
N ALA A 271 -11.81 18.16 -18.09
CA ALA A 271 -12.69 17.26 -17.38
C ALA A 271 -14.02 17.09 -18.11
N VAL A 272 -14.68 18.19 -18.48
CA VAL A 272 -15.96 18.18 -19.19
C VAL A 272 -15.83 17.42 -20.51
N TYR A 273 -14.82 17.75 -21.32
CA TYR A 273 -14.64 17.13 -22.64
C TYR A 273 -14.34 15.63 -22.55
N ARG A 274 -13.49 15.20 -21.59
CA ARG A 274 -13.18 13.78 -21.38
C ARG A 274 -14.40 13.01 -20.86
N ARG A 275 -15.18 13.61 -19.96
CA ARG A 275 -16.43 13.02 -19.46
C ARG A 275 -17.45 12.85 -20.57
N ALA A 276 -17.59 13.83 -21.46
CA ALA A 276 -18.45 13.75 -22.65
C ALA A 276 -18.11 12.55 -23.54
N LYS A 277 -16.81 12.35 -23.83
CA LYS A 277 -16.34 11.21 -24.62
C LYS A 277 -16.63 9.88 -23.94
N ALA A 278 -16.47 9.80 -22.62
CA ALA A 278 -16.74 8.60 -21.86
C ALA A 278 -18.25 8.27 -21.80
N HIS A 279 -19.12 9.26 -21.56
CA HIS A 279 -20.58 9.10 -21.65
C HIS A 279 -21.01 8.62 -23.04
N ALA A 280 -20.47 9.22 -24.11
CA ALA A 280 -20.75 8.78 -25.48
C ALA A 280 -20.35 7.32 -25.72
N ALA A 281 -19.22 6.88 -25.17
CA ALA A 281 -18.74 5.50 -25.30
C ALA A 281 -19.60 4.47 -24.54
N VAL A 282 -20.25 4.87 -23.44
CA VAL A 282 -21.20 4.01 -22.69
C VAL A 282 -22.67 4.22 -23.10
N TRP A 283 -22.92 4.92 -24.21
CA TRP A 283 -24.26 5.22 -24.74
C TRP A 283 -25.15 6.07 -23.83
N ASP A 284 -24.54 6.88 -22.97
CA ASP A 284 -25.23 7.84 -22.13
C ASP A 284 -25.43 9.17 -22.88
N VAL A 285 -26.38 9.15 -23.81
CA VAL A 285 -26.46 10.12 -24.91
C VAL A 285 -26.79 11.53 -24.42
N ALA A 286 -27.67 11.68 -23.43
CA ALA A 286 -28.11 12.99 -22.97
C ALA A 286 -26.96 13.72 -22.26
N GLU A 287 -26.29 13.03 -21.36
CA GLU A 287 -25.15 13.46 -20.57
C GLU A 287 -23.95 13.79 -21.47
N ALA A 288 -23.67 12.93 -22.46
CA ALA A 288 -22.64 13.19 -23.46
C ALA A 288 -22.89 14.49 -24.23
N LYS A 289 -24.12 14.72 -24.71
CA LYS A 289 -24.50 15.94 -25.44
C LYS A 289 -24.38 17.18 -24.55
N GLN A 290 -24.85 17.09 -23.32
CA GLN A 290 -24.76 18.19 -22.35
C GLN A 290 -23.30 18.58 -22.10
N ASP A 291 -22.43 17.61 -21.85
CA ASP A 291 -21.01 17.88 -21.61
C ASP A 291 -20.30 18.39 -22.87
N PHE A 292 -20.59 17.85 -24.06
CA PHE A 292 -20.02 18.39 -25.31
C PHE A 292 -20.43 19.85 -25.56
N SER A 293 -21.71 20.19 -25.35
CA SER A 293 -22.17 21.57 -25.44
C SER A 293 -21.50 22.47 -24.40
N ARG A 294 -21.33 21.99 -23.16
CA ARG A 294 -20.63 22.75 -22.12
C ARG A 294 -19.15 22.96 -22.46
N ALA A 295 -18.46 21.94 -22.97
CA ALA A 295 -17.07 22.04 -23.41
C ALA A 295 -16.89 23.06 -24.53
N ALA A 296 -17.80 23.08 -25.52
CA ALA A 296 -17.79 24.06 -26.62
C ALA A 296 -18.05 25.51 -26.14
N GLN A 297 -18.86 25.70 -25.11
CA GLN A 297 -19.09 27.01 -24.50
C GLN A 297 -17.87 27.51 -23.72
N LEU A 298 -17.17 26.63 -23.00
CA LEU A 298 -16.00 26.98 -22.21
C LEU A 298 -14.75 27.21 -23.06
N ASP A 299 -14.61 26.44 -24.15
CA ASP A 299 -13.53 26.59 -25.13
C ASP A 299 -14.10 26.54 -26.56
N PRO A 300 -14.32 27.71 -27.19
CA PRO A 300 -14.80 27.78 -28.57
C PRO A 300 -13.92 27.05 -29.60
N GLY A 301 -12.63 26.81 -29.30
CA GLY A 301 -11.74 26.03 -30.16
C GLY A 301 -12.15 24.55 -30.26
N LEU A 302 -12.88 24.04 -29.26
CA LEU A 302 -13.43 22.68 -29.25
C LEU A 302 -14.80 22.58 -29.93
N ALA A 303 -15.45 23.70 -30.28
CA ALA A 303 -16.83 23.69 -30.78
C ALA A 303 -17.03 22.78 -31.99
N ALA A 304 -16.18 22.92 -33.02
CA ALA A 304 -16.27 22.09 -34.23
C ALA A 304 -16.11 20.58 -33.93
N ALA A 305 -15.20 20.23 -33.02
CA ALA A 305 -14.99 18.84 -32.59
C ALA A 305 -16.16 18.30 -31.75
N CYS A 306 -16.71 19.11 -30.86
CA CYS A 306 -17.88 18.76 -30.05
C CYS A 306 -19.12 18.58 -30.92
N ASP A 307 -19.37 19.50 -31.86
CA ASP A 307 -20.49 19.43 -32.80
C ASP A 307 -20.38 18.21 -33.72
N ALA A 308 -19.17 17.86 -34.15
CA ALA A 308 -18.92 16.63 -34.90
C ALA A 308 -19.24 15.37 -34.06
N ALA A 309 -18.78 15.33 -32.81
CA ALA A 309 -19.04 14.20 -31.91
C ALA A 309 -20.54 14.04 -31.60
N VAL A 310 -21.26 15.14 -31.38
CA VAL A 310 -22.71 15.14 -31.13
C VAL A 310 -23.49 14.66 -32.36
N ARG A 311 -23.07 15.07 -33.58
CA ARG A 311 -23.66 14.57 -34.83
C ARG A 311 -23.46 13.08 -35.00
N ASP A 312 -22.22 12.60 -34.87
CA ASP A 312 -21.88 11.16 -34.97
C ASP A 312 -22.69 10.33 -33.96
N LEU A 313 -22.78 10.78 -32.70
CA LEU A 313 -23.57 10.11 -31.68
C LEU A 313 -25.06 10.09 -32.03
N THR A 314 -25.60 11.18 -32.56
CA THR A 314 -27.02 11.26 -32.96
C THR A 314 -27.32 10.34 -34.14
N ASP A 315 -26.42 10.25 -35.12
CA ASP A 315 -26.58 9.38 -36.28
C ASP A 315 -26.52 7.90 -35.84
N LYS A 316 -25.62 7.54 -34.92
CA LYS A 316 -25.56 6.21 -34.32
C LYS A 316 -26.84 5.83 -33.56
N VAL A 317 -27.41 6.76 -32.81
CA VAL A 317 -28.68 6.54 -32.09
C VAL A 317 -29.82 6.31 -33.08
N ARG A 318 -29.93 7.15 -34.12
CA ARG A 318 -30.96 6.98 -35.17
C ARG A 318 -30.84 5.65 -35.89
N GLU A 319 -29.62 5.23 -36.21
CA GLU A 319 -29.38 3.95 -36.86
C GLU A 319 -29.78 2.78 -35.95
N ARG A 320 -29.42 2.83 -34.67
CA ARG A 320 -29.82 1.81 -33.70
C ARG A 320 -31.35 1.74 -33.56
N GLU A 321 -32.03 2.87 -33.42
CA GLU A 321 -33.50 2.93 -33.37
C GLU A 321 -34.15 2.38 -34.64
N ARG A 322 -33.56 2.64 -35.82
CA ARG A 322 -34.03 2.08 -37.09
C ARG A 322 -33.92 0.55 -37.10
N LEU A 323 -32.76 0.01 -36.72
CA LEU A 323 -32.52 -1.43 -36.66
C LEU A 323 -33.43 -2.12 -35.63
N GLU A 324 -33.64 -1.51 -34.46
CA GLU A 324 -34.56 -2.03 -33.44
C GLU A 324 -36.00 -2.08 -33.98
N LYS A 325 -36.46 -1.05 -34.69
CA LYS A 325 -37.79 -1.03 -35.34
C LYS A 325 -37.93 -2.11 -36.42
N GLU A 326 -36.91 -2.30 -37.25
CA GLU A 326 -36.91 -3.34 -38.30
C GLU A 326 -36.95 -4.75 -37.69
N GLN A 327 -36.19 -5.00 -36.62
CA GLN A 327 -36.21 -6.27 -35.89
C GLN A 327 -37.57 -6.54 -35.22
N LEU A 328 -38.17 -5.54 -34.58
CA LEU A 328 -39.50 -5.64 -33.98
C LEU A 328 -40.56 -5.99 -35.04
N ARG A 329 -40.51 -5.32 -36.20
CA ARG A 329 -41.42 -5.59 -37.31
C ARG A 329 -41.25 -7.00 -37.88
N GLY A 330 -40.02 -7.49 -38.02
CA GLY A 330 -39.75 -8.86 -38.49
C GLY A 330 -40.25 -9.93 -37.52
N LYS A 331 -40.18 -9.70 -36.20
CA LYS A 331 -40.70 -10.63 -35.18
C LYS A 331 -42.24 -10.68 -35.12
N LEU A 332 -42.93 -9.57 -35.39
CA LEU A 332 -44.40 -9.60 -35.51
C LEU A 332 -44.87 -10.42 -36.71
N ILE A 333 -44.17 -10.31 -37.84
CA ILE A 333 -44.55 -11.01 -39.08
C ILE A 333 -44.23 -12.52 -39.03
N ALA A 334 -43.21 -12.93 -38.28
CA ALA A 334 -42.83 -14.34 -38.15
C ALA A 334 -43.60 -15.12 -37.06
N GLY A 335 -44.47 -14.44 -36.31
CA GLY A 335 -45.28 -15.03 -35.23
C GLY A 335 -46.75 -15.28 -35.59
N GLU A 336 -47.17 -14.96 -36.82
CA GLU A 336 -48.50 -15.25 -37.40
C GLU A 336 -48.45 -16.50 -38.28
#